data_AF-A0A926DLG5-F1
#
_entry.id   AF-A0A926DLG5-F1
#
_cell.length_a   1.000
_cell.length_b   1.000
_cell.length_c   1.000
_cell.angle_alpha   90.00
_cell.angle_beta   90.00
_cell.angle_gamma   90.00
#
_symmetry.space_group_name_H-M   'P 1'
#
loop_
_entity.id
_entity.type
_entity.pdbx_description
1 polymer ?
#
loop_
_entity_poly.entity_id
_entity_poly.type
_entity_poly.pdbx_seq_one_letter_code
_entity_poly.pdbx_strand_id
1 'polypeptide(L)'
;MISISYSDYEQLYNVSTEALIPEGKFAACLSKAEAFLSALTMGRLGEAKDTENLARCACEIAELFYLKSARFGIASENNDGYSVSYSNTAVEKAAAAVAAGFLEQTGLLYRGI
;
A
#
# COMPACT_ATOMS: atom_id res chain seq x y z
N MET A 1 1.32 -8.44 -10.46
CA MET A 1 1.56 -8.92 -9.10
C MET A 1 2.86 -8.33 -8.63
N ILE A 2 2.87 -7.66 -7.49
CA ILE A 2 4.04 -6.98 -6.95
C ILE A 2 4.91 -8.05 -6.28
N SER A 3 6.11 -8.27 -6.82
CA SER A 3 7.03 -9.30 -6.33
C SER A 3 8.17 -8.66 -5.53
N ILE A 4 7.95 -8.46 -4.23
CA ILE A 4 8.96 -7.97 -3.29
C ILE A 4 9.04 -8.91 -2.09
N SER A 5 10.26 -9.28 -1.66
CA SER A 5 10.45 -10.13 -0.48
C SER A 5 10.50 -9.30 0.81
N TYR A 6 10.34 -9.97 1.95
CA TYR A 6 10.46 -9.29 3.26
C TYR A 6 11.87 -8.72 3.46
N SER A 7 12.91 -9.45 3.05
CA SER A 7 14.30 -8.99 3.16
C SER A 7 14.58 -7.76 2.30
N ASP A 8 14.01 -7.67 1.10
CA ASP A 8 14.10 -6.47 0.25
C ASP A 8 13.41 -5.27 0.92
N TYR A 9 12.24 -5.51 1.51
CA TYR A 9 11.53 -4.51 2.30
C TYR A 9 12.35 -4.04 3.50
N GLU A 10 12.93 -4.93 4.31
CA GLU A 10 13.80 -4.52 5.42
C GLU A 10 15.00 -3.69 4.95
N GLN A 11 15.62 -4.06 3.82
CA GLN A 11 16.74 -3.31 3.26
C GLN A 11 16.35 -1.91 2.77
N LEU A 12 15.15 -1.75 2.19
CA LEU A 12 14.64 -0.44 1.78
C LEU A 12 14.47 0.52 2.97
N TYR A 13 14.10 0.00 4.13
CA TYR A 13 13.77 0.81 5.31
C TYR A 13 14.97 0.97 6.26
N ASN A 14 15.86 -0.01 6.37
CA ASN A 14 17.07 0.04 7.22
C ASN A 14 18.02 1.23 6.94
N VAL A 15 17.83 1.95 5.83
CA VAL A 15 18.58 3.17 5.49
C VAL A 15 18.01 4.41 6.19
N SER A 16 16.76 4.39 6.68
CA SER A 16 16.08 5.61 7.16
C SER A 16 15.13 5.42 8.36
N THR A 17 14.49 4.26 8.54
CA THR A 17 13.53 3.99 9.63
C THR A 17 13.45 2.47 9.90
N GLU A 18 13.18 2.04 11.14
CA GLU A 18 12.91 0.63 11.43
C GLU A 18 11.68 0.12 10.66
N ALA A 19 11.79 -1.08 10.06
CA ALA A 19 10.68 -1.74 9.40
C ALA A 19 9.54 -2.02 10.38
N LEU A 20 8.37 -1.43 10.15
CA LEU A 20 7.26 -1.48 11.11
C LEU A 20 6.47 -2.79 11.03
N ILE A 21 6.42 -3.41 9.85
CA ILE A 21 5.64 -4.64 9.63
C ILE A 21 6.51 -5.86 9.99
N PRO A 22 6.07 -6.75 10.90
CA PRO A 22 6.76 -8.01 11.15
C PRO A 22 6.56 -8.99 10.00
N GLU A 23 7.56 -9.83 9.73
CA GLU A 23 7.59 -10.81 8.61
C GLU A 23 6.27 -11.59 8.45
N GLY A 24 5.75 -12.16 9.55
CA GLY A 24 4.53 -12.96 9.53
C GLY A 24 3.25 -12.20 9.13
N LYS A 25 3.28 -10.86 9.10
CA LYS A 25 2.17 -10.01 8.66
C LYS A 25 2.45 -9.28 7.34
N PHE A 26 3.69 -9.32 6.86
CA PHE A 26 4.12 -8.59 5.66
C PHE A 26 3.30 -9.01 4.43
N ALA A 27 3.20 -10.31 4.15
CA ALA A 27 2.46 -10.81 2.99
C ALA A 27 0.98 -10.38 3.00
N ALA A 28 0.33 -10.40 4.17
CA ALA A 28 -1.06 -9.99 4.31
C ALA A 28 -1.25 -8.48 4.12
N CYS A 29 -0.33 -7.66 4.65
CA CYS A 29 -0.34 -6.21 4.46
C CYS A 29 -0.05 -5.83 3.01
N LEU A 30 0.91 -6.50 2.38
CA LEU A 30 1.28 -6.28 0.97
C LEU A 30 0.13 -6.66 0.02
N SER A 31 -0.57 -7.77 0.28
CA SER A 31 -1.73 -8.17 -0.52
C SER A 31 -2.86 -7.12 -0.47
N LYS A 32 -3.10 -6.51 0.70
CA LYS A 32 -4.06 -5.40 0.84
C LYS A 32 -3.61 -4.15 0.08
N ALA A 33 -2.32 -3.84 0.13
CA ALA A 33 -1.76 -2.71 -0.62
C ALA A 33 -1.87 -2.93 -2.14
N GLU A 34 -1.58 -4.14 -2.64
CA GLU A 34 -1.75 -4.48 -4.05
C GLU A 34 -3.22 -4.36 -4.49
N ALA A 35 -4.16 -4.87 -3.69
CA ALA A 35 -5.59 -4.75 -3.99
C ALA A 35 -6.04 -3.28 -4.06
N PHE A 36 -5.57 -2.44 -3.13
CA PHE A 36 -5.86 -1.00 -3.11
C PHE A 36 -5.29 -0.28 -4.34
N LEU A 37 -4.02 -0.53 -4.66
CA LEU A 37 -3.37 0.03 -5.84
C LEU A 37 -4.01 -0.44 -7.15
N SER A 38 -4.47 -1.69 -7.20
CA SER A 38 -5.19 -2.25 -8.35
C SER A 38 -6.52 -1.55 -8.55
N ALA A 39 -7.28 -1.33 -7.47
CA ALA A 39 -8.51 -0.56 -7.51
C ALA A 39 -8.27 0.90 -7.95
N LEU A 40 -7.23 1.54 -7.43
CA LEU A 40 -6.89 2.94 -7.76
C LEU A 40 -6.48 3.12 -9.23
N THR A 41 -5.73 2.15 -9.77
CA THR A 41 -5.26 2.18 -11.17
C THR A 41 -6.21 1.48 -12.15
N MET A 42 -7.40 1.06 -11.70
CA MET A 42 -8.37 0.30 -12.50
C MET A 42 -7.77 -0.97 -13.13
N GLY A 43 -6.89 -1.67 -12.42
CA GLY A 43 -6.23 -2.90 -12.86
C GLY A 43 -5.00 -2.70 -13.74
N ARG A 44 -4.54 -1.46 -13.93
CA ARG A 44 -3.42 -1.11 -14.83
C ARG A 44 -2.04 -1.19 -14.18
N LEU A 45 -1.94 -1.78 -12.98
CA LEU A 45 -0.65 -1.96 -12.29
C LEU A 45 0.39 -2.70 -13.13
N GLY A 46 -0.04 -3.64 -13.97
CA GLY A 46 0.86 -4.38 -14.86
C GLY A 46 1.47 -3.54 -15.99
N GLU A 47 0.92 -2.35 -16.27
CA GLU A 47 1.43 -1.42 -17.28
C GLU A 47 2.50 -0.46 -16.71
N ALA A 48 2.73 -0.48 -15.39
CA ALA A 48 3.75 0.35 -14.75
C ALA A 48 5.15 -0.09 -15.21
N LYS A 49 5.84 0.82 -15.89
CA LYS A 49 7.24 0.61 -16.34
C LYS A 49 8.22 0.57 -15.17
N ASP A 50 7.91 1.31 -14.10
CA ASP A 50 8.74 1.42 -12.91
C ASP A 50 8.21 0.51 -11.80
N THR A 51 8.58 -0.76 -11.90
CA THR A 51 8.15 -1.80 -10.94
C THR A 51 8.79 -1.64 -9.56
N GLU A 52 9.97 -1.01 -9.48
CA GLU A 52 10.66 -0.73 -8.22
C GLU A 52 9.93 0.34 -7.42
N ASN A 53 9.58 1.48 -8.05
CA ASN A 53 8.78 2.51 -7.41
C ASN A 53 7.38 2.00 -7.04
N LEU A 54 6.80 1.12 -7.86
CA LEU A 54 5.54 0.46 -7.54
C LEU A 54 5.65 -0.40 -6.27
N ALA A 55 6.73 -1.16 -6.12
CA ALA A 55 6.97 -2.00 -4.95
C ALA A 55 7.20 -1.16 -3.68
N ARG A 56 7.92 -0.04 -3.79
CA ARG A 56 8.11 0.92 -2.68
C ARG A 56 6.79 1.54 -2.24
N CYS A 57 5.97 1.97 -3.20
CA CYS A 57 4.63 2.48 -2.95
C CYS A 57 3.75 1.45 -2.23
N ALA A 58 3.79 0.19 -2.66
CA ALA A 58 3.06 -0.88 -2.00
C ALA A 58 3.51 -1.12 -0.57
N CYS A 59 4.82 -1.03 -0.28
CA CYS A 59 5.36 -1.15 1.07
C CYS A 59 4.90 0.01 1.98
N GLU A 60 4.95 1.25 1.50
CA GLU A 60 4.45 2.42 2.23
C GLU A 60 2.96 2.30 2.59
N ILE A 61 2.13 1.88 1.63
CA ILE A 61 0.70 1.66 1.85
C ILE A 61 0.47 0.50 2.82
N ALA A 62 1.27 -0.57 2.72
CA ALA A 62 1.21 -1.71 3.63
C ALA A 62 1.50 -1.28 5.09
N GLU A 63 2.44 -0.34 5.31
CA GLU A 63 2.74 0.19 6.65
C GLU A 63 1.57 1.01 7.20
N LEU A 64 0.93 1.85 6.37
CA LEU A 64 -0.24 2.62 6.76
C LEU A 64 -1.40 1.70 7.19
N PHE A 65 -1.63 0.61 6.45
CA PHE A 65 -2.63 -0.39 6.82
C PHE A 65 -2.25 -1.19 8.07
N TYR A 66 -0.96 -1.47 8.26
CA TYR A 66 -0.46 -2.11 9.47
C TYR A 66 -0.65 -1.21 10.71
N LEU A 67 -0.24 0.06 10.62
CA LEU A 67 -0.41 1.08 11.66
C LEU A 67 -1.87 1.27 12.04
N LYS A 68 -2.77 1.28 11.04
CA LYS A 68 -4.21 1.31 11.28
C LYS A 68 -4.65 0.08 12.07
N SER A 69 -4.25 -1.11 11.63
CA SER A 69 -4.62 -2.37 12.28
C SER A 69 -4.09 -2.47 13.71
N ALA A 70 -2.88 -1.93 13.95
CA ALA A 70 -2.24 -1.87 15.27
C ALA A 70 -2.91 -0.83 16.20
N ARG A 71 -3.23 0.38 15.70
CA ARG A 71 -3.88 1.45 16.49
C ARG A 71 -5.31 1.11 16.91
N PHE A 72 -6.06 0.43 16.05
CA PHE A 72 -7.44 0.06 16.34
C PHE A 72 -7.57 -1.29 17.05
N GLY A 73 -6.45 -1.91 17.45
CA GLY A 73 -6.39 -3.05 18.38
C GLY A 73 -7.45 -4.11 18.14
N ILE A 74 -7.31 -4.90 17.07
CA ILE A 74 -8.17 -6.08 16.80
C ILE A 74 -9.67 -5.73 16.81
N ALA A 75 -10.16 -5.11 15.74
CA ALA A 75 -11.59 -5.05 15.47
C ALA A 75 -11.89 -5.78 14.16
N SER A 76 -12.15 -7.08 14.30
CA SER A 76 -12.81 -7.96 13.35
C SER A 76 -12.08 -8.21 12.02
N GLU A 77 -11.76 -9.48 11.78
CA GLU A 77 -11.92 -10.06 10.45
C GLU A 77 -13.29 -9.62 9.91
N ASN A 78 -13.30 -8.68 8.98
CA ASN A 78 -14.32 -8.61 7.96
C ASN A 78 -13.57 -8.72 6.64
N ASN A 79 -13.52 -9.97 6.18
CA ASN A 79 -13.02 -10.42 4.90
C ASN A 79 -14.13 -10.33 3.82
N ASP A 80 -15.03 -9.34 3.89
CA ASP A 80 -16.14 -9.28 2.96
C ASP A 80 -16.66 -7.85 2.81
N GLY A 81 -16.64 -7.34 1.58
CA GLY A 81 -17.29 -6.08 1.21
C GLY A 81 -16.57 -4.80 1.64
N TYR A 82 -15.76 -4.25 0.73
CA TYR A 82 -15.30 -2.85 0.71
C TYR A 82 -16.40 -1.87 1.19
N SER A 83 -16.38 -1.50 2.47
CA SER A 83 -17.39 -0.65 3.10
C SER A 83 -16.71 0.52 3.81
N VAL A 84 -16.84 1.67 3.17
CA VAL A 84 -16.37 2.98 3.63
C VAL A 84 -17.08 3.34 4.94
N SER A 85 -16.33 3.42 6.02
CA SER A 85 -16.73 4.09 7.26
C SER A 85 -15.77 5.24 7.52
N TYR A 86 -16.26 6.38 8.01
CA TYR A 86 -15.53 7.67 8.09
C TYR A 86 -14.09 7.60 8.64
N SER A 87 -13.76 6.68 9.56
CA SER A 87 -12.39 6.47 10.05
C SER A 87 -11.45 5.74 9.06
N ASN A 88 -12.01 4.95 8.13
CA ASN A 88 -11.28 4.34 7.03
C ASN A 88 -10.75 5.40 6.05
N THR A 89 -11.51 6.48 5.86
CA THR A 89 -11.22 7.51 4.86
C THR A 89 -9.89 8.24 5.08
N ALA A 90 -9.43 8.40 6.33
CA ALA A 90 -8.17 9.11 6.60
C ALA A 90 -6.95 8.30 6.15
N VAL A 91 -6.93 6.99 6.45
CA VAL A 91 -5.84 6.09 6.03
C VAL A 91 -5.91 5.83 4.54
N GLU A 92 -7.11 5.67 3.99
CA GLU A 92 -7.30 5.54 2.54
C GLU A 92 -6.91 6.80 1.78
N LYS A 93 -7.19 8.00 2.31
CA LYS A 93 -6.71 9.27 1.74
C LYS A 93 -5.20 9.38 1.82
N ALA A 94 -4.59 8.98 2.94
CA ALA A 94 -3.14 8.96 3.06
C ALA A 94 -2.51 7.97 2.07
N ALA A 95 -3.05 6.75 1.96
CA ALA A 95 -2.62 5.75 0.99
C ALA A 95 -2.81 6.22 -0.46
N ALA A 96 -3.91 6.90 -0.76
CA ALA A 96 -4.15 7.50 -2.07
C ALA A 96 -3.19 8.66 -2.36
N ALA A 97 -2.82 9.46 -1.36
CA ALA A 97 -1.84 10.54 -1.52
C ALA A 97 -0.42 9.99 -1.76
N VAL A 98 -0.03 8.94 -1.03
CA VAL A 98 1.22 8.19 -1.29
C VAL A 98 1.17 7.64 -2.71
N ALA A 99 0.12 6.89 -3.06
CA ALA A 99 -0.03 6.34 -4.39
C ALA A 99 0.02 7.43 -5.47
N ALA A 100 -0.61 8.59 -5.25
CA ALA A 100 -0.56 9.71 -6.17
C ALA A 100 0.87 10.22 -6.37
N GLY A 101 1.63 10.46 -5.29
CA GLY A 101 3.02 10.92 -5.41
C GLY A 101 3.92 9.96 -6.18
N PHE A 102 3.75 8.65 -5.99
CA PHE A 102 4.48 7.63 -6.76
C PHE A 102 3.97 7.52 -8.20
N LEU A 103 2.65 7.58 -8.44
CA LEU A 103 2.05 7.47 -9.78
C LEU A 103 2.24 8.74 -10.64
N GLU A 104 2.43 9.91 -10.02
CA GLU A 104 2.83 11.14 -10.70
C GLU A 104 4.19 10.99 -11.38
N GLN A 105 5.10 10.23 -10.76
CA GLN A 105 6.42 9.94 -11.34
C GLN A 105 6.37 8.88 -12.44
N THR A 106 5.35 8.01 -12.45
CA THR A 106 5.20 6.95 -13.47
C THR A 106 4.31 7.36 -14.66
N GLY A 107 3.72 8.56 -14.64
CA GLY A 107 2.83 9.06 -15.71
C GLY A 107 1.47 8.36 -15.78
N LEU A 108 1.09 7.61 -14.74
CA LEU A 108 -0.18 6.87 -14.66
C LEU A 108 -1.30 7.67 -13.99
N LEU A 109 -0.97 8.82 -13.38
CA LEU A 109 -1.98 9.69 -12.81
C LEU A 109 -2.72 10.40 -13.95
N TYR A 110 -3.98 10.03 -14.15
CA TYR A 110 -4.89 10.79 -15.00
C TYR A 110 -5.08 12.18 -14.38
N ARG A 111 -4.31 13.16 -14.87
CA ARG A 111 -4.56 14.58 -14.66
C ARG A 111 -5.86 14.91 -15.38
N GLY A 112 -6.97 14.78 -14.65
CA GLY A 112 -8.21 15.45 -15.02
C GLY A 112 -7.90 16.93 -15.23
N ILE A 113 -8.21 17.41 -16.43
CA ILE A 113 -8.20 18.81 -16.87
C ILE A 113 -8.99 19.71 -15.91
#